data_AF-A0A1M3BLK0-F1
#
_entry.id   AF-A0A1M3BLK0-F1
#
_cell.length_a   1.000
_cell.length_b   1.000
_cell.length_c   1.000
_cell.angle_alpha   90.00
_cell.angle_beta   90.00
_cell.angle_gamma   90.00
#
_symmetry.space_group_name_H-M   'P 1'
#
loop_
_entity.id
_entity.type
_entity.pdbx_description
1 polymer ?
#
loop_
_entity_poly.entity_id
_entity_poly.type
_entity_poly.pdbx_seq_one_letter_code
_entity_poly.pdbx_strand_id
1 'polypeptide(L)'
;MVAGLRGADLLIAIERPPPSPQGALTIGIAGRGFGGDLTSDSTRMDGYVLTTDIAPTILVRLGLGVPAQMSGQPIHSQGPLDPSAVASLGMRLAAISSRRGPVLGAGVAIWLAALLLVIAATRGRAARSGVRLAGLAVVYLPLVLLAGAALRPSQGAEGLLVILGAPLLGVLTLAGLGGGYRALAFASALTVSAYVVDVIAGSPLTPLSLLGPNPGLGVRFYGIGNELEALLAVLIIAGTGAAFAGFCPGIPGRRAALVFLAIGALLAFVFSAGAFGADIGAAITLPVGAAGAAVAMPSPRRRRAGAVLLVLICPFVALGLVALVDLVSGSNSHFARSVLDTNSLEQLARVARRRLQAAAGSFVRPLLLAFMPLVLAVCAIAILHRNRLADWLHGLPAMRAGLLGALAATVVGSVANDSGLLFAEVGAAYLLVFTGYVWAEAGHSAVPAAQSSEP
;
A
#
# COMPACT_ATOMS: atom_id res chain seq x y z
N MET A 1 13.02 -44.73 4.16
CA MET A 1 12.32 -44.26 2.94
C MET A 1 13.27 -43.53 1.99
N VAL A 2 13.97 -42.47 2.42
CA VAL A 2 14.78 -41.62 1.52
C VAL A 2 15.98 -42.35 0.88
N ALA A 3 16.67 -43.23 1.61
CA ALA A 3 17.86 -43.95 1.12
C ALA A 3 17.59 -44.93 -0.05
N GLY A 4 16.32 -45.20 -0.38
CA GLY A 4 15.93 -46.10 -1.47
C GLY A 4 15.58 -45.39 -2.78
N LEU A 5 15.53 -44.05 -2.81
CA LEU A 5 15.12 -43.29 -3.99
C LEU A 5 16.18 -43.41 -5.11
N ARG A 6 15.76 -43.80 -6.32
CA ARG A 6 16.63 -43.95 -7.49
C ARG A 6 16.07 -43.20 -8.70
N GLY A 7 16.94 -42.70 -9.56
CA GLY A 7 16.57 -42.12 -10.86
C GLY A 7 15.48 -41.04 -10.79
N ALA A 8 14.28 -41.37 -11.29
CA ALA A 8 13.12 -40.48 -11.38
C ALA A 8 12.22 -40.48 -10.13
N ASP A 9 12.57 -41.24 -9.08
CA ASP A 9 11.76 -41.30 -7.87
C ASP A 9 11.64 -39.92 -7.20
N LEU A 10 10.45 -39.65 -6.64
CA LEU A 10 10.11 -38.44 -5.91
C LEU A 10 9.24 -38.84 -4.72
N LEU A 11 9.66 -38.50 -3.51
CA LEU A 11 8.89 -38.66 -2.28
C LEU A 11 8.40 -37.28 -1.83
N ILE A 12 7.09 -37.12 -1.70
CA ILE A 12 6.47 -35.93 -1.12
C ILE A 12 5.83 -36.35 0.21
N ALA A 13 6.30 -35.80 1.32
CA ALA A 13 5.78 -36.04 2.65
C ALA A 13 5.10 -34.79 3.19
N ILE A 14 3.89 -34.93 3.74
CA ILE A 14 3.08 -33.83 4.28
C ILE A 14 2.64 -34.22 5.69
N GLU A 15 2.85 -33.33 6.66
CA GLU A 15 2.79 -33.64 8.09
C GLU A 15 1.44 -34.18 8.58
N ARG A 16 0.30 -33.65 8.09
CA ARG A 16 -1.07 -34.12 8.39
C ARG A 16 -2.12 -33.37 7.56
N PRO A 17 -2.63 -33.94 6.46
CA PRO A 17 -3.83 -33.43 5.81
C PRO A 17 -5.11 -33.97 6.50
N PRO A 18 -6.18 -33.17 6.66
CA PRO A 18 -6.29 -31.74 6.33
C PRO A 18 -5.69 -30.82 7.40
N PRO A 19 -5.26 -29.60 7.04
CA PRO A 19 -4.72 -28.64 8.00
C PRO A 19 -5.79 -28.19 9.01
N SER A 20 -5.34 -27.74 10.19
CA SER A 20 -6.15 -26.88 11.03
C SER A 20 -6.55 -25.62 10.24
N PRO A 21 -7.72 -25.01 10.50
CA PRO A 21 -8.11 -23.78 9.83
C PRO A 21 -6.99 -22.73 9.98
N GLN A 22 -6.49 -22.20 8.86
CA GLN A 22 -5.46 -21.15 8.80
C GLN A 22 -4.03 -21.58 9.22
N GLY A 23 -3.76 -22.89 9.33
CA GLY A 23 -2.41 -23.41 9.59
C GLY A 23 -1.66 -23.76 8.30
N ALA A 24 -0.40 -23.32 8.19
CA ALA A 24 0.53 -23.86 7.19
C ALA A 24 0.86 -25.33 7.53
N LEU A 25 1.04 -26.17 6.51
CA LEU A 25 1.46 -27.56 6.67
C LEU A 25 2.96 -27.67 6.44
N THR A 26 3.65 -28.49 7.24
CA THR A 26 5.02 -28.88 6.92
C THR A 26 5.00 -29.88 5.76
N ILE A 27 5.82 -29.60 4.75
CA ILE A 27 6.02 -30.44 3.58
C ILE A 27 7.53 -30.68 3.37
N GLY A 28 7.89 -31.89 3.00
CA GLY A 28 9.24 -32.25 2.58
C GLY A 28 9.19 -32.98 1.24
N ILE A 29 10.10 -32.63 0.33
CA ILE A 29 10.27 -33.29 -0.96
C ILE A 29 11.67 -33.87 -1.02
N ALA A 30 11.79 -35.17 -1.30
CA ALA A 30 13.05 -35.86 -1.51
C ALA A 30 13.09 -36.47 -2.91
N GLY A 31 14.17 -36.21 -3.65
CA GLY A 31 14.37 -36.67 -5.01
C GLY A 31 15.48 -35.89 -5.71
N ARG A 32 15.87 -36.30 -6.91
CA ARG A 32 16.92 -35.60 -7.68
C ARG A 32 16.48 -34.14 -7.93
N GLY A 33 17.31 -33.18 -7.51
CA GLY A 33 17.02 -31.74 -7.64
C GLY A 33 16.38 -31.10 -6.41
N PHE A 34 16.14 -31.86 -5.34
CA PHE A 34 15.62 -31.36 -4.06
C PHE A 34 16.66 -31.57 -2.96
N GLY A 35 17.43 -30.51 -2.64
CA GLY A 35 18.53 -30.55 -1.66
C GLY A 35 18.65 -29.32 -0.77
N GLY A 36 17.76 -28.35 -0.94
CA GLY A 36 17.65 -27.11 -0.19
C GLY A 36 16.20 -26.79 0.13
N ASP A 37 15.93 -25.55 0.51
CA ASP A 37 14.59 -25.08 0.85
C ASP A 37 13.65 -25.13 -0.38
N LEU A 38 12.38 -25.44 -0.14
CA LEU A 38 11.37 -25.52 -1.19
C LEU A 38 10.86 -24.13 -1.54
N THR A 39 10.76 -23.82 -2.82
CA THR A 39 10.29 -22.53 -3.33
C THR A 39 9.50 -22.72 -4.63
N SER A 40 8.68 -21.73 -4.99
CA SER A 40 7.89 -21.73 -6.23
C SER A 40 7.59 -20.30 -6.69
N ASP A 41 7.40 -20.13 -8.00
CA ASP A 41 7.02 -18.83 -8.59
C ASP A 41 5.62 -18.35 -8.13
N SER A 42 4.81 -19.25 -7.57
CA SER A 42 3.50 -18.94 -6.99
C SER A 42 3.62 -18.05 -5.75
N THR A 43 4.61 -18.32 -4.88
CA THR A 43 4.81 -17.57 -3.62
C THR A 43 5.96 -16.59 -3.72
N ARG A 44 7.03 -16.93 -4.47
CA ARG A 44 8.32 -16.23 -4.47
C ARG A 44 8.94 -16.13 -3.07
N MET A 45 8.67 -17.12 -2.22
CA MET A 45 9.13 -17.18 -0.84
C MET A 45 9.86 -18.49 -0.59
N ASP A 46 11.15 -18.39 -0.27
CA ASP A 46 11.95 -19.55 0.13
C ASP A 46 11.39 -20.17 1.41
N GLY A 47 11.18 -21.48 1.38
CA GLY A 47 10.60 -22.23 2.49
C GLY A 47 9.08 -22.18 2.56
N TYR A 48 8.38 -21.62 1.57
CA TYR A 48 6.93 -21.51 1.58
C TYR A 48 6.33 -21.73 0.19
N VAL A 49 5.57 -22.81 0.03
CA VAL A 49 4.97 -23.25 -1.26
C VAL A 49 3.48 -23.54 -1.10
N LEU A 50 2.74 -23.56 -2.20
CA LEU A 50 1.29 -23.83 -2.17
C LEU A 50 0.97 -25.29 -2.45
N THR A 51 -0.13 -25.78 -1.89
CA THR A 51 -0.67 -27.11 -2.24
C THR A 51 -0.98 -27.23 -3.73
N THR A 52 -1.36 -26.13 -4.39
CA THR A 52 -1.59 -26.07 -5.83
C THR A 52 -0.35 -26.31 -6.68
N ASP A 53 0.84 -26.14 -6.10
CA ASP A 53 2.13 -26.31 -6.78
C ASP A 53 2.55 -27.79 -6.85
N ILE A 54 1.96 -28.66 -6.02
CA ILE A 54 2.26 -30.08 -5.96
C ILE A 54 1.95 -30.78 -7.29
N ALA A 55 0.77 -30.53 -7.87
CA ALA A 55 0.37 -31.20 -9.11
C ALA A 55 1.25 -30.83 -10.32
N PRO A 56 1.55 -29.54 -10.59
CA PRO A 56 2.54 -29.15 -11.60
C PRO A 56 3.91 -29.80 -11.37
N THR A 57 4.36 -29.89 -10.12
CA THR A 57 5.65 -30.55 -9.76
C THR A 57 5.66 -32.02 -10.17
N ILE A 58 4.59 -32.76 -9.89
CA ILE A 58 4.45 -34.17 -10.26
C ILE A 58 4.43 -34.33 -11.78
N LEU A 59 3.67 -33.50 -12.50
CA LEU A 59 3.58 -33.57 -13.97
C LEU A 59 4.95 -33.34 -14.63
N VAL A 60 5.66 -32.28 -14.23
CA VAL A 60 7.00 -32.00 -14.75
C VAL A 60 7.97 -33.14 -14.44
N ARG A 61 7.89 -33.73 -13.24
CA ARG A 61 8.70 -34.89 -12.86
C ARG A 61 8.43 -36.12 -13.74
N LEU A 62 7.18 -36.32 -14.17
CA LEU A 62 6.78 -37.39 -15.08
C LEU A 62 7.07 -37.07 -16.57
N GLY A 63 7.65 -35.92 -16.88
CA GLY A 63 7.90 -35.47 -18.26
C GLY A 63 6.62 -35.08 -19.00
N LEU A 64 5.54 -34.79 -18.27
CA LEU A 64 4.26 -34.35 -18.82
C LEU A 64 4.18 -32.82 -18.83
N GLY A 65 3.51 -32.27 -19.85
CA GLY A 65 3.23 -30.83 -19.91
C GLY A 65 2.24 -30.41 -18.82
N VAL A 66 2.46 -29.24 -18.22
CA VAL A 66 1.52 -28.65 -17.25
C VAL A 66 0.39 -27.96 -18.02
N PRO A 67 -0.89 -28.35 -17.84
CA PRO A 67 -2.01 -27.68 -18.49
C PRO A 67 -2.10 -26.20 -18.10
N ALA A 68 -2.39 -25.32 -19.06
CA ALA A 68 -2.50 -23.89 -18.83
C ALA A 68 -3.60 -23.49 -17.82
N GLN A 69 -4.58 -24.38 -17.58
CA GLN A 69 -5.66 -24.20 -16.60
C GLN A 69 -5.21 -24.42 -15.14
N MET A 70 -4.04 -25.03 -14.90
CA MET A 70 -3.48 -25.15 -13.56
C MET A 70 -2.94 -23.79 -13.10
N SER A 71 -3.33 -23.38 -11.90
CA SER A 71 -2.90 -22.10 -11.32
C SER A 71 -1.54 -22.17 -10.62
N GLY A 72 -1.16 -23.35 -10.12
CA GLY A 72 0.11 -23.55 -9.41
C GLY A 72 1.31 -23.59 -10.35
N GLN A 73 2.50 -23.49 -9.76
CA GLN A 73 3.78 -23.54 -10.44
C GLN A 73 4.63 -24.70 -9.91
N PRO A 74 5.54 -25.29 -10.70
CA PRO A 74 6.41 -26.36 -10.21
C PRO A 74 7.26 -25.92 -9.01
N ILE A 75 7.26 -26.73 -7.96
CA ILE A 75 8.14 -26.56 -6.80
C ILE A 75 9.55 -26.94 -7.22
N HIS A 76 10.49 -26.08 -6.88
CA HIS A 76 11.91 -26.34 -7.02
C HIS A 76 12.62 -26.08 -5.69
N SER A 77 13.91 -26.38 -5.67
CA SER A 77 14.74 -26.26 -4.48
C SER A 77 15.79 -25.18 -4.69
N GLN A 78 15.94 -24.29 -3.72
CA GLN A 78 16.86 -23.17 -3.78
C GLN A 78 17.64 -23.05 -2.46
N GLY A 79 18.91 -22.63 -2.56
CA GLY A 79 19.76 -22.40 -1.40
C GLY A 79 20.12 -23.67 -0.61
N PRO A 80 20.76 -23.51 0.56
CA PRO A 80 20.98 -24.60 1.50
C PRO A 80 19.69 -24.98 2.22
N LEU A 81 19.61 -26.22 2.71
CA LEU A 81 18.51 -26.66 3.56
C LEU A 81 18.63 -25.99 4.94
N ASP A 82 17.66 -25.14 5.30
CA ASP A 82 17.63 -24.46 6.60
C ASP A 82 16.24 -24.60 7.28
N PRO A 83 16.01 -25.72 7.98
CA PRO A 83 14.75 -25.96 8.69
C PRO A 83 14.45 -24.89 9.75
N SER A 84 15.50 -24.25 10.31
CA SER A 84 15.34 -23.21 11.33
C SER A 84 14.81 -21.91 10.73
N ALA A 85 15.29 -21.54 9.54
CA ALA A 85 14.78 -20.40 8.79
C ALA A 85 13.31 -20.62 8.40
N VAL A 86 12.96 -21.80 7.87
CA VAL A 86 11.58 -22.18 7.52
C VAL A 86 10.65 -22.11 8.73
N ALA A 87 11.07 -22.67 9.88
CA ALA A 87 10.31 -22.58 11.12
C ALA A 87 10.13 -21.13 11.58
N SER A 88 11.17 -20.30 11.49
CA SER A 88 11.12 -18.88 11.83
C SER A 88 10.13 -18.11 10.93
N LEU A 89 10.08 -18.44 9.64
CA LEU A 89 9.15 -17.87 8.67
C LEU A 89 7.71 -18.25 9.03
N GLY A 90 7.45 -19.53 9.29
CA GLY A 90 6.14 -20.02 9.72
C GLY A 90 5.64 -19.31 10.99
N MET A 91 6.51 -19.18 12.00
CA MET A 91 6.19 -18.44 13.22
C MET A 91 5.89 -16.96 12.96
N ARG A 92 6.65 -16.30 12.08
CA ARG A 92 6.39 -14.91 11.71
C ARG A 92 5.03 -14.76 11.03
N LEU A 93 4.72 -15.60 10.04
CA LEU A 93 3.46 -15.56 9.30
C LEU A 93 2.25 -15.78 10.22
N ALA A 94 2.33 -16.76 11.14
CA ALA A 94 1.28 -17.02 12.11
C ALA A 94 1.03 -15.85 13.08
N ALA A 95 2.08 -15.08 13.39
CA ALA A 95 1.99 -13.97 14.34
C ALA A 95 1.41 -12.67 13.74
N ILE A 96 1.40 -12.51 12.41
CA ILE A 96 1.00 -11.25 11.76
C ILE A 96 -0.43 -10.84 12.14
N SER A 97 -1.41 -11.74 11.93
CA SER A 97 -2.83 -11.41 12.18
C SER A 97 -3.11 -11.07 13.64
N SER A 98 -2.53 -11.82 14.58
CA SER A 98 -2.76 -11.62 16.02
C SER A 98 -2.08 -10.38 16.57
N ARG A 99 -0.94 -9.97 15.98
CA ARG A 99 -0.19 -8.77 16.42
C ARG A 99 -0.70 -7.47 15.80
N ARG A 100 -1.38 -7.51 14.65
CA ARG A 100 -1.89 -6.30 13.95
C ARG A 100 -2.65 -5.34 14.88
N GLY A 101 -3.71 -5.82 15.52
CA GLY A 101 -4.53 -5.01 16.42
C GLY A 101 -3.74 -4.44 17.61
N PRO A 102 -3.09 -5.30 18.42
CA PRO A 102 -2.34 -4.87 19.60
C PRO A 102 -1.16 -3.94 19.30
N VAL A 103 -0.47 -4.10 18.17
CA VAL A 103 0.70 -3.27 17.84
C VAL A 103 0.28 -1.99 17.13
N LEU A 104 -0.53 -2.08 16.08
CA LEU A 104 -0.94 -0.91 15.29
C LEU A 104 -1.99 -0.07 16.01
N GLY A 105 -3.05 -0.73 16.47
CA GLY A 105 -4.17 -0.06 17.13
C GLY A 105 -3.72 0.61 18.43
N ALA A 106 -2.97 -0.10 19.28
CA ALA A 106 -2.48 0.48 20.52
C ALA A 106 -1.45 1.59 20.25
N GLY A 107 -0.54 1.43 19.29
CA GLY A 107 0.43 2.46 18.92
C GLY A 107 -0.25 3.77 18.51
N VAL A 108 -1.21 3.70 17.58
CA VAL A 108 -1.98 4.89 17.14
C VAL A 108 -2.81 5.48 18.28
N ALA A 109 -3.44 4.64 19.11
CA ALA A 109 -4.22 5.09 20.26
C ALA A 109 -3.33 5.81 21.31
N ILE A 110 -2.13 5.29 21.58
CA ILE A 110 -1.15 5.92 22.48
C ILE A 110 -0.71 7.27 21.93
N TRP A 111 -0.41 7.37 20.63
CA TRP A 111 -0.06 8.65 20.02
C TRP A 111 -1.19 9.67 20.09
N LEU A 112 -2.44 9.24 19.84
CA LEU A 112 -3.61 10.11 19.96
C LEU A 112 -3.83 10.56 21.40
N ALA A 113 -3.73 9.65 22.38
CA ALA A 113 -3.85 9.98 23.79
C ALA A 113 -2.75 10.95 24.23
N ALA A 114 -1.51 10.72 23.82
CA ALA A 114 -0.38 11.61 24.09
C ALA A 114 -0.59 13.00 23.46
N LEU A 115 -1.08 13.06 22.22
CA LEU A 115 -1.44 14.31 21.54
C LEU A 115 -2.49 15.09 22.33
N LEU A 116 -3.60 14.43 22.71
CA LEU A 116 -4.68 15.05 23.47
C LEU A 116 -4.20 15.52 24.85
N LEU A 117 -3.36 14.73 25.52
CA LEU A 117 -2.78 15.09 26.81
C LEU A 117 -1.87 16.32 26.68
N VAL A 118 -1.02 16.38 25.66
CA VAL A 118 -0.15 17.54 25.38
C VAL A 118 -0.99 18.78 25.06
N ILE A 119 -2.06 18.63 24.28
CA ILE A 119 -2.99 19.74 24.00
C ILE A 119 -3.63 20.24 25.30
N ALA A 120 -4.14 19.34 26.14
CA ALA A 120 -4.77 19.70 27.41
C ALA A 120 -3.78 20.37 28.38
N ALA A 121 -2.61 19.75 28.60
CA ALA A 121 -1.57 20.23 29.51
C ALA A 121 -1.00 21.60 29.09
N THR A 122 -0.85 21.83 27.78
CA THR A 122 -0.35 23.10 27.25
C THR A 122 -1.45 24.12 26.98
N ARG A 123 -2.71 23.80 27.32
CA ARG A 123 -3.90 24.62 27.01
C ARG A 123 -3.94 25.03 25.53
N GLY A 124 -3.62 24.10 24.65
CA GLY A 124 -3.62 24.26 23.19
C GLY A 124 -2.36 24.87 22.59
N ARG A 125 -1.41 25.37 23.39
CA ARG A 125 -0.19 26.04 22.87
C ARG A 125 0.68 25.12 22.02
N ALA A 126 0.77 23.83 22.37
CA ALA A 126 1.55 22.85 21.61
C ALA A 126 0.72 22.07 20.58
N ALA A 127 -0.55 22.42 20.33
CA ALA A 127 -1.43 21.62 19.48
C ALA A 127 -0.91 21.45 18.04
N ARG A 128 -0.37 22.53 17.45
CA ARG A 128 0.19 22.47 16.08
C ARG A 128 1.42 21.58 16.00
N SER A 129 2.35 21.73 16.94
CA SER A 129 3.57 20.90 17.02
C SER A 129 3.23 19.43 17.28
N GLY A 130 2.26 19.16 18.16
CA GLY A 130 1.76 17.82 18.42
C GLY A 130 1.13 17.19 17.18
N VAL A 131 0.27 17.91 16.45
CA VAL A 131 -0.36 17.41 15.22
C VAL A 131 0.67 17.14 14.12
N ARG A 132 1.69 17.99 13.96
CA ARG A 132 2.81 17.73 13.03
C ARG A 132 3.52 16.43 13.37
N LEU A 133 3.90 16.25 14.63
CA LEU A 133 4.63 15.07 15.07
C LEU A 133 3.79 13.79 14.96
N ALA A 134 2.53 13.82 15.42
CA ALA A 134 1.62 12.69 15.31
C ALA A 134 1.34 12.35 13.84
N GLY A 135 1.16 13.36 12.98
CA GLY A 135 0.97 13.15 11.55
C GLY A 135 2.19 12.51 10.87
N LEU A 136 3.41 12.96 11.19
CA LEU A 136 4.63 12.33 10.69
C LEU A 136 4.81 10.91 11.24
N ALA A 137 4.45 10.66 12.50
CA ALA A 137 4.47 9.31 13.05
C ALA A 137 3.54 8.37 12.27
N VAL A 138 2.34 8.81 11.90
CA VAL A 138 1.44 8.01 11.05
C VAL A 138 2.02 7.82 9.64
N VAL A 139 2.63 8.84 9.04
CA VAL A 139 3.28 8.73 7.71
C VAL A 139 4.48 7.76 7.73
N TYR A 140 5.22 7.70 8.84
CA TYR A 140 6.34 6.77 9.03
C TYR A 140 5.94 5.39 9.56
N LEU A 141 4.70 5.20 10.02
CA LEU A 141 4.24 3.92 10.55
C LEU A 141 4.47 2.76 9.56
N PRO A 142 4.12 2.85 8.26
CA PRO A 142 4.39 1.77 7.31
C PRO A 142 5.88 1.44 7.19
N LEU A 143 6.74 2.46 7.14
CA LEU A 143 8.19 2.30 7.06
C LEU A 143 8.76 1.56 8.28
N VAL A 144 8.32 1.93 9.48
CA VAL A 144 8.75 1.30 10.73
C VAL A 144 8.30 -0.16 10.81
N LEU A 145 7.10 -0.47 10.30
CA LEU A 145 6.60 -1.85 10.23
C LEU A 145 7.31 -2.68 9.17
N LEU A 146 7.76 -2.07 8.08
CA LEU A 146 8.60 -2.72 7.08
C LEU A 146 9.99 -3.04 7.68
N ALA A 147 10.55 -2.13 8.48
CA ALA A 147 11.77 -2.41 9.25
C ALA A 147 11.54 -3.54 10.28
N GLY A 148 10.38 -3.56 10.95
CA GLY A 148 9.98 -4.65 11.84
C GLY A 148 9.92 -6.01 11.13
N ALA A 149 9.52 -6.05 9.86
CA ALA A 149 9.53 -7.26 9.04
C ALA A 149 10.96 -7.80 8.82
N ALA A 150 11.94 -6.91 8.62
CA ALA A 150 13.35 -7.29 8.47
C ALA A 150 13.97 -7.78 9.78
N LEU A 151 13.65 -7.13 10.90
CA LEU A 151 14.22 -7.44 12.22
C LEU A 151 13.55 -8.64 12.91
N ARG A 152 12.33 -9.00 12.51
CA ARG A 152 11.50 -10.07 13.11
C ARG A 152 11.48 -10.04 14.65
N PRO A 153 11.18 -8.90 15.30
CA PRO A 153 11.28 -8.77 16.75
C PRO A 153 10.19 -9.57 17.51
N SER A 154 10.37 -9.69 18.83
CA SER A 154 9.31 -10.12 19.74
C SER A 154 8.15 -9.10 19.72
N GLN A 155 6.95 -9.52 20.13
CA GLN A 155 5.77 -8.63 20.10
C GLN A 155 5.98 -7.33 20.91
N GLY A 156 6.61 -7.42 22.08
CA GLY A 156 6.91 -6.25 22.91
C GLY A 156 7.90 -5.29 22.23
N ALA A 157 8.96 -5.83 21.63
CA ALA A 157 9.93 -5.03 20.89
C ALA A 157 9.32 -4.42 19.61
N GLU A 158 8.44 -5.13 18.92
CA GLU A 158 7.68 -4.60 17.78
C GLU A 158 6.76 -3.45 18.19
N GLY A 159 6.09 -3.59 19.34
CA GLY A 159 5.28 -2.52 19.93
C GLY A 159 6.10 -1.28 20.29
N LEU A 160 7.25 -1.46 20.95
CA LEU A 160 8.16 -0.36 21.28
C LEU A 160 8.74 0.31 20.03
N LEU A 161 9.12 -0.48 19.03
CA LEU A 161 9.60 0.00 17.74
C LEU A 161 8.56 0.91 17.08
N VAL A 162 7.28 0.52 17.10
CA VAL A 162 6.20 1.39 16.61
C VAL A 162 6.07 2.62 17.49
N ILE A 163 5.78 2.45 18.79
CA ILE A 163 5.44 3.54 19.71
C ILE A 163 6.53 4.63 19.73
N LEU A 164 7.81 4.25 19.66
CA LEU A 164 8.93 5.18 19.75
C LEU A 164 9.55 5.51 18.39
N GLY A 165 9.69 4.53 17.50
CA GLY A 165 10.45 4.68 16.26
C GLY A 165 9.80 5.64 15.27
N ALA A 166 8.49 5.55 15.06
CA ALA A 166 7.81 6.43 14.12
C ALA A 166 7.78 7.91 14.58
N PRO A 167 7.47 8.23 15.85
CA PRO A 167 7.64 9.58 16.38
C PRO A 167 9.10 10.05 16.35
N LEU A 168 10.07 9.19 16.65
CA LEU A 168 11.49 9.55 16.59
C LEU A 168 11.88 9.99 15.18
N LEU A 169 11.51 9.24 14.14
CA LEU A 169 11.71 9.65 12.74
C LEU A 169 11.02 10.99 12.45
N GLY A 170 9.82 11.20 12.98
CA GLY A 170 9.10 12.47 12.90
C GLY A 170 9.90 13.64 13.51
N VAL A 171 10.41 13.48 14.73
CA VAL A 171 11.25 14.50 15.40
C VAL A 171 12.51 14.79 14.60
N LEU A 172 13.24 13.75 14.17
CA LEU A 172 14.46 13.91 13.37
C LEU A 172 14.19 14.64 12.06
N THR A 173 13.06 14.34 11.41
CA THR A 173 12.67 15.00 10.16
C THR A 173 12.31 16.48 10.38
N LEU A 174 11.57 16.78 11.44
CA LEU A 174 11.24 18.17 11.80
C LEU A 174 12.50 18.96 12.13
N ALA A 175 13.43 18.37 12.89
CA ALA A 175 14.69 19.00 13.25
C ALA A 175 15.61 19.21 12.03
N GLY A 176 15.73 18.22 11.14
CA GLY A 176 16.62 18.30 9.98
C GLY A 176 16.12 19.16 8.83
N LEU A 177 14.81 19.31 8.65
CA LEU A 177 14.22 20.05 7.52
C LEU A 177 13.54 21.37 7.92
N GLY A 178 13.57 21.74 9.20
CA GLY A 178 12.93 22.96 9.71
C GLY A 178 11.40 22.91 9.72
N GLY A 179 10.82 21.72 9.64
CA GLY A 179 9.37 21.50 9.63
C GLY A 179 8.69 21.79 8.29
N GLY A 180 7.42 22.25 8.35
CA GLY A 180 6.65 22.63 7.17
C GLY A 180 6.32 21.47 6.24
N TYR A 181 5.92 21.79 5.00
CA TYR A 181 5.62 20.80 3.97
C TYR A 181 6.85 20.01 3.50
N ARG A 182 8.07 20.51 3.74
CA ARG A 182 9.33 19.80 3.44
C ARG A 182 9.43 18.50 4.25
N ALA A 183 9.12 18.57 5.54
CA ALA A 183 9.12 17.39 6.42
C ALA A 183 8.07 16.35 5.99
N LEU A 184 6.85 16.79 5.68
CA LEU A 184 5.78 15.90 5.22
C LEU A 184 6.11 15.24 3.87
N ALA A 185 6.68 16.01 2.94
CA ALA A 185 7.12 15.52 1.64
C ALA A 185 8.25 14.49 1.77
N PHE A 186 9.26 14.78 2.59
CA PHE A 186 10.36 13.86 2.84
C PHE A 186 9.88 12.56 3.49
N ALA A 187 9.04 12.65 4.52
CA ALA A 187 8.48 11.46 5.18
C ALA A 187 7.68 10.60 4.22
N SER A 188 6.84 11.22 3.39
CA SER A 188 6.07 10.51 2.36
C SER A 188 6.98 9.85 1.33
N ALA A 189 7.97 10.57 0.83
CA ALA A 189 8.93 10.05 -0.15
C ALA A 189 9.77 8.90 0.40
N LEU A 190 10.25 9.02 1.65
CA LEU A 190 11.06 7.97 2.29
C LEU A 190 10.23 6.70 2.51
N THR A 191 9.01 6.83 3.04
CA THR A 191 8.10 5.69 3.22
C THR A 191 7.78 5.02 1.88
N VAL A 192 7.39 5.80 0.86
CA VAL A 192 7.08 5.26 -0.48
C VAL A 192 8.30 4.57 -1.11
N SER A 193 9.49 5.20 -1.00
CA SER A 193 10.72 4.65 -1.60
C SER A 193 11.09 3.30 -1.00
N ALA A 194 10.87 3.09 0.31
CA ALA A 194 11.14 1.81 0.94
C ALA A 194 10.26 0.69 0.37
N TYR A 195 8.98 0.96 0.11
CA TYR A 195 8.09 -0.02 -0.55
C TYR A 195 8.40 -0.20 -2.03
N VAL A 196 8.83 0.84 -2.74
CA VAL A 196 9.30 0.72 -4.12
C VAL A 196 10.51 -0.22 -4.20
N VAL A 197 11.49 -0.02 -3.32
CA VAL A 197 12.68 -0.88 -3.26
C VAL A 197 12.30 -2.31 -2.90
N ASP A 198 11.44 -2.51 -1.89
CA ASP A 198 10.99 -3.84 -1.50
C ASP A 198 10.26 -4.56 -2.64
N VAL A 199 9.33 -3.89 -3.33
CA VAL A 199 8.56 -4.48 -4.43
C VAL A 199 9.43 -4.81 -5.63
N ILE A 200 10.38 -3.94 -5.99
CA ILE A 200 11.37 -4.22 -7.05
C ILE A 200 12.28 -5.40 -6.67
N ALA A 201 12.61 -5.54 -5.39
CA ALA A 201 13.40 -6.66 -4.87
C ALA A 201 12.60 -7.98 -4.72
N GLY A 202 11.34 -8.03 -5.18
CA GLY A 202 10.50 -9.24 -5.09
C GLY A 202 9.64 -9.33 -3.83
N SER A 203 9.49 -8.22 -3.09
CA SER A 203 8.73 -8.11 -1.84
C SER A 203 9.20 -9.03 -0.69
N PRO A 204 10.51 -9.07 -0.35
CA PRO A 204 10.98 -9.91 0.75
C PRO A 204 10.46 -9.48 2.12
N LEU A 205 10.08 -8.21 2.32
CA LEU A 205 9.67 -7.67 3.61
C LEU A 205 8.17 -7.38 3.69
N THR A 206 7.54 -6.88 2.63
CA THR A 206 6.13 -6.47 2.65
C THR A 206 5.19 -7.56 3.17
N PRO A 207 5.22 -8.82 2.70
CA PRO A 207 4.35 -9.89 3.19
C PRO A 207 4.61 -10.31 4.64
N LEU A 208 5.79 -9.96 5.18
CA LEU A 208 6.16 -10.21 6.58
C LEU A 208 5.84 -9.03 7.49
N SER A 209 5.43 -7.89 6.94
CA SER A 209 5.04 -6.70 7.69
C SER A 209 3.64 -6.84 8.27
N LEU A 210 3.40 -6.24 9.43
CA LEU A 210 2.06 -6.23 10.03
C LEU A 210 1.04 -5.50 9.15
N LEU A 211 1.47 -4.52 8.34
CA LEU A 211 0.60 -3.78 7.42
C LEU A 211 0.53 -4.40 6.02
N GLY A 212 1.36 -5.41 5.73
CA GLY A 212 1.39 -6.07 4.44
C GLY A 212 0.22 -7.01 4.17
N PRO A 213 0.18 -7.66 2.99
CA PRO A 213 -0.69 -8.80 2.80
C PRO A 213 -0.31 -9.89 3.81
N ASN A 214 -1.24 -10.77 4.19
CA ASN A 214 -0.93 -11.93 5.02
C ASN A 214 -0.89 -13.22 4.18
N PRO A 215 0.29 -13.72 3.80
CA PRO A 215 0.47 -15.00 3.12
C PRO A 215 -0.15 -16.18 3.85
N GLY A 216 -0.14 -16.17 5.19
CA GLY A 216 -0.69 -17.25 6.01
C GLY A 216 -2.20 -17.45 5.85
N LEU A 217 -2.90 -16.45 5.29
CA LEU A 217 -4.33 -16.55 4.94
C LEU A 217 -4.57 -16.89 3.46
N GLY A 218 -3.51 -17.13 2.67
CA GLY A 218 -3.60 -17.49 1.26
C GLY A 218 -4.10 -16.37 0.34
N VAL A 219 -4.01 -15.10 0.77
CA VAL A 219 -4.57 -13.95 0.02
C VAL A 219 -3.61 -13.45 -1.06
N ARG A 220 -2.36 -13.14 -0.69
CA ARG A 220 -1.33 -12.57 -1.57
C ARG A 220 0.06 -12.82 -0.97
N PHE A 221 1.02 -13.23 -1.81
CA PHE A 221 2.37 -13.67 -1.37
C PHE A 221 3.47 -12.63 -1.64
N TYR A 222 3.26 -11.71 -2.58
CA TYR A 222 4.17 -10.63 -2.93
C TYR A 222 3.39 -9.39 -3.38
N GLY A 223 4.06 -8.26 -3.53
CA GLY A 223 3.44 -6.97 -3.83
C GLY A 223 2.79 -6.32 -2.62
N ILE A 224 2.12 -5.20 -2.87
CA ILE A 224 1.41 -4.44 -1.83
C ILE A 224 -0.01 -5.00 -1.65
N GLY A 225 -0.53 -5.02 -0.43
CA GLY A 225 -1.94 -5.35 -0.15
C GLY A 225 -2.86 -4.13 -0.32
N ASN A 226 -4.18 -4.33 -0.26
CA ASN A 226 -5.16 -3.27 -0.46
C ASN A 226 -5.03 -2.12 0.56
N GLU A 227 -4.67 -2.43 1.81
CA GLU A 227 -4.43 -1.44 2.86
C GLU A 227 -3.22 -0.55 2.52
N LEU A 228 -2.13 -1.18 2.06
CA LEU A 228 -0.94 -0.46 1.61
C LEU A 228 -1.22 0.35 0.34
N GLU A 229 -1.98 -0.19 -0.60
CA GLU A 229 -2.40 0.55 -1.80
C GLU A 229 -3.14 1.84 -1.43
N ALA A 230 -4.13 1.75 -0.52
CA ALA A 230 -4.93 2.90 -0.08
C ALA A 230 -4.08 4.02 0.54
N LEU A 231 -3.18 3.67 1.47
CA LEU A 231 -2.33 4.68 2.11
C LEU A 231 -1.22 5.18 1.17
N LEU A 232 -0.59 4.31 0.37
CA LEU A 232 0.49 4.70 -0.54
C LEU A 232 -0.05 5.64 -1.62
N ALA A 233 -1.28 5.44 -2.10
CA ALA A 233 -1.93 6.38 -3.01
C ALA A 233 -2.02 7.80 -2.42
N VAL A 234 -2.37 7.92 -1.13
CA VAL A 234 -2.38 9.22 -0.44
C VAL A 234 -0.96 9.76 -0.25
N LEU A 235 0.00 8.95 0.23
CA LEU A 235 1.39 9.37 0.43
C LEU A 235 2.05 9.84 -0.87
N ILE A 236 1.79 9.17 -1.98
CA ILE A 236 2.32 9.52 -3.29
C ILE A 236 1.71 10.82 -3.78
N ILE A 237 0.39 10.91 -3.86
CA ILE A 237 -0.30 12.03 -4.52
C ILE A 237 -0.30 13.27 -3.62
N ALA A 238 -0.70 13.14 -2.36
CA ALA A 238 -0.68 14.27 -1.42
C ALA A 238 0.76 14.64 -1.01
N GLY A 239 1.67 13.66 -0.89
CA GLY A 239 3.10 13.92 -0.63
C GLY A 239 3.79 14.66 -1.78
N THR A 240 3.41 14.38 -3.03
CA THR A 240 3.86 15.19 -4.19
C THR A 240 3.36 16.63 -4.09
N GLY A 241 2.12 16.83 -3.66
CA GLY A 241 1.57 18.16 -3.36
C GLY A 241 2.35 18.89 -2.25
N ALA A 242 2.70 18.18 -1.18
CA ALA A 242 3.56 18.69 -0.12
C ALA A 242 4.98 19.00 -0.61
N ALA A 243 5.54 18.19 -1.52
CA ALA A 243 6.86 18.42 -2.09
C ALA A 243 6.91 19.74 -2.88
N PHE A 244 5.88 20.02 -3.68
CA PHE A 244 5.77 21.32 -4.35
C PHE A 244 5.59 22.45 -3.35
N ALA A 245 4.70 22.31 -2.36
CA ALA A 245 4.49 23.34 -1.35
C ALA A 245 5.76 23.65 -0.52
N GLY A 246 6.60 22.65 -0.25
CA GLY A 246 7.80 22.80 0.58
C GLY A 246 9.08 23.16 -0.17
N PHE A 247 9.28 22.63 -1.39
CA PHE A 247 10.54 22.77 -2.13
C PHE A 247 10.40 23.59 -3.42
N CYS A 248 9.20 23.68 -4.01
CA CYS A 248 8.98 24.35 -5.29
C CYS A 248 7.65 25.14 -5.32
N PRO A 249 7.40 26.08 -4.38
CA PRO A 249 6.09 26.70 -4.21
C PRO A 249 5.62 27.51 -5.43
N GLY A 250 6.56 27.98 -6.26
CA GLY A 250 6.28 28.73 -7.50
C GLY A 250 6.19 27.89 -8.78
N ILE A 251 6.08 26.55 -8.68
CA ILE A 251 6.07 25.70 -9.87
C ILE A 251 4.89 26.08 -10.81
N PRO A 252 5.13 26.27 -12.13
CA PRO A 252 4.05 26.54 -13.08
C PRO A 252 3.03 25.41 -13.08
N GLY A 253 1.73 25.74 -13.06
CA GLY A 253 0.66 24.75 -12.94
C GLY A 253 0.70 23.62 -13.99
N ARG A 254 1.13 23.94 -15.22
CA ARG A 254 1.34 22.94 -16.29
C ARG A 254 2.47 21.96 -15.95
N ARG A 255 3.59 22.44 -15.42
CA ARG A 255 4.73 21.58 -15.04
C ARG A 255 4.36 20.69 -13.85
N ALA A 256 3.70 21.25 -12.83
CA ALA A 256 3.24 20.47 -11.68
C ALA A 256 2.26 19.37 -12.11
N ALA A 257 1.31 19.69 -12.99
CA ALA A 257 0.37 18.72 -13.55
C ALA A 257 1.08 17.58 -14.30
N LEU A 258 2.10 17.89 -15.11
CA LEU A 258 2.90 16.87 -15.80
C LEU A 258 3.66 15.98 -14.82
N VAL A 259 4.23 16.56 -13.75
CA VAL A 259 4.94 15.78 -12.73
C VAL A 259 4.00 14.88 -11.93
N PHE A 260 2.80 15.35 -11.56
CA PHE A 260 1.78 14.48 -10.95
C PHE A 260 1.48 13.27 -11.84
N LEU A 261 1.23 13.50 -13.14
CA LEU A 261 0.98 12.43 -14.11
C LEU A 261 2.18 11.49 -14.26
N ALA A 262 3.40 12.02 -14.32
CA ALA A 262 4.62 11.23 -14.44
C ALA A 262 4.86 10.35 -13.21
N ILE A 263 4.73 10.90 -12.01
CA ILE A 263 4.88 10.16 -10.75
C ILE A 263 3.78 9.09 -10.62
N GLY A 264 2.53 9.45 -10.91
CA GLY A 264 1.41 8.51 -10.89
C GLY A 264 1.60 7.35 -11.86
N ALA A 265 2.02 7.64 -13.09
CA ALA A 265 2.29 6.61 -14.10
C ALA A 265 3.48 5.73 -13.73
N LEU A 266 4.59 6.32 -13.26
CA LEU A 266 5.78 5.58 -12.84
C LEU A 266 5.48 4.63 -11.69
N LEU A 267 4.80 5.11 -10.64
CA LEU A 267 4.52 4.28 -9.47
C LEU A 267 3.38 3.28 -9.72
N ALA A 268 2.40 3.61 -10.58
CA ALA A 268 1.45 2.63 -11.09
C ALA A 268 2.19 1.48 -11.80
N PHE A 269 3.16 1.79 -12.66
CA PHE A 269 3.97 0.77 -13.31
C PHE A 269 4.74 -0.10 -12.31
N VAL A 270 5.42 0.51 -11.34
CA VAL A 270 6.21 -0.22 -10.33
C VAL A 270 5.34 -1.18 -9.51
N PHE A 271 4.18 -0.74 -9.02
CA PHE A 271 3.35 -1.58 -8.16
C PHE A 271 2.48 -2.59 -8.93
N SER A 272 2.18 -2.33 -10.19
CA SER A 272 1.26 -3.17 -10.99
C SER A 272 1.93 -4.15 -11.93
N ALA A 273 3.19 -3.92 -12.33
CA ALA A 273 3.90 -4.86 -13.21
C ALA A 273 3.99 -6.25 -12.55
N GLY A 274 3.71 -7.30 -13.33
CA GLY A 274 3.68 -8.69 -12.85
C GLY A 274 5.05 -9.19 -12.39
N ALA A 275 6.13 -8.61 -12.92
CA ALA A 275 7.49 -8.85 -12.44
C ALA A 275 7.68 -8.44 -10.97
N PHE A 276 6.96 -7.41 -10.51
CA PHE A 276 7.13 -6.84 -9.18
C PHE A 276 5.94 -7.16 -8.27
N GLY A 277 4.90 -6.31 -8.26
CA GLY A 277 3.81 -6.37 -7.30
C GLY A 277 2.48 -6.96 -7.82
N ALA A 278 2.30 -7.03 -9.15
CA ALA A 278 1.07 -7.51 -9.80
C ALA A 278 -0.24 -6.88 -9.26
N ASP A 279 -0.19 -5.67 -8.69
CA ASP A 279 -1.36 -5.02 -8.10
C ASP A 279 -2.15 -4.23 -9.17
N ILE A 280 -3.23 -4.84 -9.65
CA ILE A 280 -4.16 -4.21 -10.61
C ILE A 280 -4.84 -2.97 -10.00
N GLY A 281 -5.06 -2.94 -8.68
CA GLY A 281 -5.67 -1.79 -8.01
C GLY A 281 -4.83 -0.54 -8.19
N ALA A 282 -3.52 -0.64 -7.95
CA ALA A 282 -2.56 0.44 -8.13
C ALA A 282 -2.51 1.00 -9.57
N ALA A 283 -2.78 0.16 -10.59
CA ALA A 283 -2.85 0.58 -12.00
C ALA A 283 -4.08 1.45 -12.30
N ILE A 284 -5.06 1.46 -11.40
CA ILE A 284 -6.27 2.27 -11.50
C ILE A 284 -6.16 3.47 -10.57
N THR A 285 -5.84 3.24 -9.30
CA THR A 285 -5.93 4.25 -8.24
C THR A 285 -4.87 5.36 -8.38
N LEU A 286 -3.62 5.01 -8.69
CA LEU A 286 -2.54 5.99 -8.83
C LEU A 286 -2.72 6.89 -10.06
N PRO A 287 -3.08 6.39 -11.27
CA PRO A 287 -3.37 7.25 -12.40
C PRO A 287 -4.58 8.16 -12.17
N VAL A 288 -5.66 7.66 -11.54
CA VAL A 288 -6.82 8.51 -11.18
C VAL A 288 -6.41 9.62 -10.24
N GLY A 289 -5.65 9.31 -9.19
CA GLY A 289 -5.20 10.32 -8.24
C GLY A 289 -4.31 11.37 -8.88
N ALA A 290 -3.38 10.93 -9.72
CA ALA A 290 -2.49 11.81 -10.48
C ALA A 290 -3.25 12.69 -11.47
N ALA A 291 -4.21 12.13 -12.20
CA ALA A 291 -5.08 12.87 -13.10
C ALA A 291 -5.96 13.87 -12.34
N GLY A 292 -6.52 13.47 -11.19
CA GLY A 292 -7.28 14.33 -10.30
C GLY A 292 -6.47 15.52 -9.80
N ALA A 293 -5.23 15.29 -9.35
CA ALA A 293 -4.31 16.36 -8.96
C ALA A 293 -3.93 17.26 -10.14
N ALA A 294 -3.58 16.67 -11.29
CA ALA A 294 -3.24 17.42 -12.50
C ALA A 294 -4.40 18.29 -13.01
N VAL A 295 -5.65 17.85 -12.85
CA VAL A 295 -6.86 18.61 -13.17
C VAL A 295 -7.13 19.71 -12.15
N ALA A 296 -6.85 19.47 -10.87
CA ALA A 296 -7.03 20.44 -9.81
C ALA A 296 -5.99 21.57 -9.85
N MET A 297 -4.86 21.40 -10.56
CA MET A 297 -3.89 22.47 -10.76
C MET A 297 -4.47 23.63 -11.58
N PRO A 298 -4.27 24.90 -11.14
CA PRO A 298 -4.69 26.07 -11.90
C PRO A 298 -4.10 26.08 -13.32
N SER A 299 -4.95 26.25 -14.33
CA SER A 299 -4.51 26.36 -15.73
C SER A 299 -5.40 27.33 -16.52
N PRO A 300 -4.82 28.30 -17.24
CA PRO A 300 -5.58 29.35 -17.93
C PRO A 300 -6.34 28.91 -19.20
N ARG A 301 -6.23 27.64 -19.63
CA ARG A 301 -6.76 27.18 -20.93
C ARG A 301 -7.54 25.84 -20.92
N ARG A 302 -7.87 25.27 -19.75
CA ARG A 302 -8.50 23.93 -19.74
C ARG A 302 -10.02 23.99 -19.87
N ARG A 303 -10.56 23.25 -20.86
CA ARG A 303 -11.98 22.89 -20.93
C ARG A 303 -12.26 21.78 -19.92
N ARG A 304 -13.27 21.95 -19.06
CA ARG A 304 -13.67 20.95 -18.03
C ARG A 304 -13.90 19.55 -18.61
N ALA A 305 -14.41 19.44 -19.84
CA ALA A 305 -14.65 18.16 -20.52
C ALA A 305 -13.35 17.35 -20.76
N GLY A 306 -12.26 17.99 -21.20
CA GLY A 306 -10.98 17.29 -21.42
C GLY A 306 -10.30 16.85 -20.11
N ALA A 307 -10.60 17.53 -19.00
CA ALA A 307 -10.16 17.14 -17.68
C ALA A 307 -10.88 15.89 -17.15
N VAL A 308 -12.20 15.84 -17.31
CA VAL A 308 -13.00 14.65 -16.97
C VAL A 308 -12.58 13.45 -17.82
N LEU A 309 -12.40 13.67 -19.13
CA LEU A 309 -11.95 12.63 -20.04
C LEU A 309 -10.59 12.04 -19.65
N LEU A 310 -9.63 12.88 -19.21
CA LEU A 310 -8.33 12.42 -18.74
C LEU A 310 -8.44 11.48 -17.54
N VAL A 311 -9.25 11.84 -16.54
CA VAL A 311 -9.47 11.02 -15.34
C VAL A 311 -10.13 9.69 -15.70
N LEU A 312 -11.08 9.71 -16.64
CA LEU A 312 -11.78 8.50 -17.09
C LEU A 312 -10.90 7.58 -17.95
N ILE A 313 -10.06 8.13 -18.83
CA ILE A 313 -9.25 7.33 -19.78
C ILE A 313 -7.95 6.82 -19.14
N CYS A 314 -7.34 7.57 -18.22
CA CYS A 314 -6.03 7.21 -17.68
C CYS A 314 -5.91 5.80 -17.09
N PRO A 315 -6.92 5.21 -16.42
CA PRO A 315 -6.81 3.86 -15.87
C PRO A 315 -6.76 2.81 -16.98
N PHE A 316 -7.54 2.99 -18.05
CA PHE A 316 -7.56 2.07 -19.18
C PHE A 316 -6.23 2.08 -19.93
N VAL A 317 -5.63 3.27 -20.10
CA VAL A 317 -4.30 3.39 -20.71
C VAL A 317 -3.24 2.73 -19.84
N ALA A 318 -3.26 2.99 -18.52
CA ALA A 318 -2.30 2.39 -17.59
C ALA A 318 -2.41 0.86 -17.56
N LEU A 319 -3.63 0.32 -17.48
CA LEU A 319 -3.88 -1.13 -17.55
C LEU A 319 -3.39 -1.73 -18.87
N GLY A 320 -3.62 -1.06 -20.00
CA GLY A 320 -3.13 -1.50 -21.30
C GLY A 320 -1.60 -1.54 -21.38
N LEU A 321 -0.91 -0.54 -20.81
CA LEU A 321 0.55 -0.50 -20.75
C LEU A 321 1.13 -1.60 -19.85
N VAL A 322 0.52 -1.84 -18.69
CA VAL A 322 0.95 -2.92 -17.78
C VAL A 322 0.77 -4.28 -18.45
N ALA A 323 -0.37 -4.52 -19.11
CA ALA A 323 -0.62 -5.75 -19.85
C ALA A 323 0.39 -5.95 -21.00
N LEU A 324 0.71 -4.89 -21.73
CA LEU A 324 1.70 -4.94 -22.81
C LEU A 324 3.09 -5.30 -22.28
N VAL A 325 3.52 -4.67 -21.17
CA VAL A 325 4.83 -4.97 -20.57
C VAL A 325 4.90 -6.39 -20.03
N ASP A 326 3.84 -6.88 -19.37
CA ASP A 326 3.79 -8.26 -18.90
C ASP A 326 3.91 -9.26 -20.06
N LEU A 327 3.24 -8.98 -21.19
CA LEU A 327 3.31 -9.81 -22.38
C LEU A 327 4.73 -9.86 -22.97
N VAL A 328 5.37 -8.70 -23.12
CA VAL A 328 6.73 -8.59 -23.68
C VAL A 328 7.77 -9.20 -22.75
N SER A 329 7.57 -9.08 -21.43
CA SER A 329 8.52 -9.57 -20.43
C SER A 329 8.41 -11.07 -20.18
N GLY A 330 7.37 -11.74 -20.70
CA GLY A 330 7.10 -13.14 -20.41
C GLY A 330 6.75 -13.42 -18.94
N SER A 331 6.39 -12.39 -18.17
CA SER A 331 6.09 -12.48 -16.72
C SER A 331 4.84 -13.31 -16.43
N ASN A 332 4.07 -13.66 -17.47
CA ASN A 332 2.97 -14.62 -17.45
C ASN A 332 1.89 -14.29 -16.39
N SER A 333 1.65 -13.01 -16.11
CA SER A 333 0.64 -12.61 -15.11
C SER A 333 -0.75 -13.13 -15.51
N HIS A 334 -1.53 -13.57 -14.51
CA HIS A 334 -2.90 -14.05 -14.73
C HIS A 334 -3.77 -12.98 -15.42
N PHE A 335 -3.48 -11.71 -15.18
CA PHE A 335 -4.17 -10.58 -15.82
C PHE A 335 -3.90 -10.52 -17.32
N ALA A 336 -2.63 -10.55 -17.75
CA ALA A 336 -2.28 -10.52 -19.17
C ALA A 336 -2.93 -11.70 -19.92
N ARG A 337 -2.83 -12.93 -19.38
CA ARG A 337 -3.51 -14.11 -19.95
C ARG A 337 -5.03 -13.96 -20.01
N SER A 338 -5.66 -13.51 -18.91
CA SER A 338 -7.11 -13.30 -18.88
C SER A 338 -7.59 -12.25 -19.88
N VAL A 339 -6.78 -11.22 -20.16
CA VAL A 339 -7.09 -10.15 -21.14
C VAL A 339 -6.85 -10.59 -22.58
N LEU A 340 -5.93 -11.55 -22.81
CA LEU A 340 -5.59 -12.04 -24.15
C LEU A 340 -6.45 -13.24 -24.58
N ASP A 341 -6.84 -14.09 -23.63
CA ASP A 341 -7.78 -15.19 -23.86
C ASP A 341 -9.25 -14.71 -23.95
N THR A 342 -9.51 -13.42 -23.71
CA THR A 342 -10.85 -12.85 -23.72
C THR A 342 -11.30 -12.41 -25.12
N ASN A 343 -12.11 -13.24 -25.76
CA ASN A 343 -12.86 -12.89 -26.97
C ASN A 343 -14.26 -12.27 -26.69
N SER A 344 -14.59 -11.83 -25.47
CA SER A 344 -15.91 -11.21 -25.21
C SER A 344 -16.00 -10.15 -24.11
N LEU A 345 -16.71 -9.06 -24.43
CA LEU A 345 -17.13 -7.99 -23.49
C LEU A 345 -17.86 -8.55 -22.25
N GLU A 346 -18.53 -9.69 -22.37
CA GLU A 346 -19.25 -10.35 -21.28
C GLU A 346 -18.32 -10.89 -20.18
N GLN A 347 -17.08 -11.27 -20.50
CA GLN A 347 -16.12 -11.73 -19.50
C GLN A 347 -15.54 -10.56 -18.71
N LEU A 348 -15.22 -9.44 -19.37
CA LEU A 348 -14.82 -8.19 -18.70
C LEU A 348 -15.94 -7.68 -17.78
N ALA A 349 -17.19 -7.71 -18.24
CA ALA A 349 -18.35 -7.38 -17.42
C ALA A 349 -18.51 -8.32 -16.22
N ARG A 350 -18.20 -9.62 -16.37
CA ARG A 350 -18.20 -10.59 -15.25
C ARG A 350 -17.09 -10.29 -14.23
N VAL A 351 -15.87 -9.97 -14.67
CA VAL A 351 -14.77 -9.61 -13.77
C VAL A 351 -15.10 -8.32 -13.00
N ALA A 352 -15.58 -7.29 -13.70
CA ALA A 352 -16.02 -6.04 -13.07
C ALA A 352 -17.16 -6.28 -12.06
N ARG A 353 -18.16 -7.09 -12.42
CA ARG A 353 -19.27 -7.46 -11.52
C ARG A 353 -18.77 -8.21 -10.29
N ARG A 354 -17.86 -9.17 -10.44
CA ARG A 354 -17.27 -9.90 -9.30
C ARG A 354 -16.52 -8.96 -8.36
N ARG A 355 -15.74 -8.01 -8.90
CA ARG A 355 -15.05 -7.00 -8.09
C ARG A 355 -16.03 -6.08 -7.36
N LEU A 356 -17.05 -5.58 -8.05
CA LEU A 356 -18.09 -4.74 -7.43
C LEU A 356 -18.87 -5.50 -6.34
N GLN A 357 -19.17 -6.78 -6.56
CA GLN A 357 -19.81 -7.63 -5.55
C GLN A 357 -18.89 -7.87 -4.35
N ALA A 358 -17.59 -8.10 -4.56
CA ALA A 358 -16.62 -8.23 -3.48
C ALA A 358 -16.49 -6.92 -2.69
N ALA A 359 -16.38 -5.78 -3.39
CA ALA A 359 -16.37 -4.45 -2.79
C ALA A 359 -17.62 -4.24 -1.93
N ALA A 360 -18.81 -4.52 -2.45
CA ALA A 360 -20.07 -4.44 -1.71
C ALA A 360 -20.10 -5.38 -0.51
N GLY A 361 -19.57 -6.60 -0.64
CA GLY A 361 -19.46 -7.57 0.45
C GLY A 361 -18.58 -7.10 1.61
N SER A 362 -17.62 -6.20 1.37
CA SER A 362 -16.82 -5.59 2.43
C SER A 362 -17.64 -4.71 3.38
N PHE A 363 -18.72 -4.08 2.88
CA PHE A 363 -19.64 -3.24 3.65
C PHE A 363 -20.61 -4.02 4.54
N VAL A 364 -20.53 -5.35 4.57
CA VAL A 364 -21.36 -6.20 5.42
C VAL A 364 -20.53 -6.79 6.58
N ARG A 365 -19.21 -6.52 6.63
CA ARG A 365 -18.33 -7.03 7.68
C ARG A 365 -18.48 -6.18 8.96
N PRO A 366 -18.97 -6.74 10.09
CA PRO A 366 -19.31 -5.96 11.28
C PRO A 366 -18.13 -5.17 11.87
N LEU A 367 -16.91 -5.72 11.78
CA LEU A 367 -15.71 -5.09 12.32
C LEU A 367 -15.28 -3.85 11.51
N LEU A 368 -15.45 -3.85 10.19
CA LEU A 368 -15.16 -2.69 9.34
C LEU A 368 -16.25 -1.63 9.53
N LEU A 369 -17.51 -2.04 9.57
CA LEU A 369 -18.64 -1.15 9.83
C LEU A 369 -18.53 -0.36 11.15
N ALA A 370 -17.79 -0.86 12.15
CA ALA A 370 -17.57 -0.15 13.42
C ALA A 370 -16.81 1.18 13.25
N PHE A 371 -15.93 1.30 12.25
CA PHE A 371 -15.15 2.53 12.00
C PHE A 371 -15.82 3.46 10.99
N MET A 372 -16.79 2.96 10.23
CA MET A 372 -17.51 3.74 9.22
C MET A 372 -18.19 5.02 9.77
N PRO A 373 -18.84 5.04 10.95
CA PRO A 373 -19.40 6.27 11.52
C PRO A 373 -18.34 7.35 11.75
N LEU A 374 -17.12 6.97 12.15
CA LEU A 374 -16.02 7.92 12.34
C LEU A 374 -15.58 8.52 11.00
N VAL A 375 -15.43 7.69 9.96
CA VAL A 375 -15.10 8.17 8.60
C VAL A 375 -16.18 9.09 8.08
N LEU A 376 -17.46 8.73 8.22
CA LEU A 376 -18.57 9.57 7.83
C LEU A 376 -18.62 10.89 8.60
N ALA A 377 -18.34 10.87 9.92
CA ALA A 377 -18.26 12.07 10.73
C ALA A 377 -17.12 12.99 10.26
N VAL A 378 -15.94 12.45 9.98
CA VAL A 378 -14.80 13.21 9.43
C VAL A 378 -15.15 13.82 8.08
N CYS A 379 -15.75 13.04 7.18
CA CYS A 379 -16.21 13.53 5.88
C CYS A 379 -17.29 14.61 6.02
N ALA A 380 -18.27 14.42 6.91
CA ALA A 380 -19.33 15.39 7.17
C ALA A 380 -18.74 16.71 7.71
N ILE A 381 -17.83 16.63 8.68
CA ILE A 381 -17.13 17.81 9.23
C ILE A 381 -16.32 18.51 8.14
N ALA A 382 -15.62 17.77 7.28
CA ALA A 382 -14.87 18.35 6.17
C ALA A 382 -15.79 19.07 5.16
N ILE A 383 -16.96 18.50 4.86
CA ILE A 383 -17.95 19.12 3.96
C ILE A 383 -18.56 20.38 4.61
N LEU A 384 -18.93 20.30 5.90
CA LEU A 384 -19.52 21.42 6.66
C LEU A 384 -18.53 22.57 6.83
N HIS A 385 -17.24 22.29 6.91
CA HIS A 385 -16.18 23.29 7.07
C HIS A 385 -15.31 23.47 5.82
N ARG A 386 -15.86 23.16 4.64
CA ARG A 386 -15.14 23.25 3.36
C ARG A 386 -14.56 24.63 3.06
N ASN A 387 -15.21 25.70 3.50
CA ASN A 387 -14.71 27.06 3.30
C ASN A 387 -13.44 27.30 4.13
N ARG A 388 -13.43 26.91 5.41
CA ARG A 388 -12.24 27.00 6.27
C ARG A 388 -11.08 26.14 5.75
N LEU A 389 -11.39 24.94 5.24
CA LEU A 389 -10.38 24.08 4.60
C LEU A 389 -9.80 24.74 3.34
N ALA A 390 -10.64 25.38 2.54
CA ALA A 390 -10.20 26.12 1.36
C ALA A 390 -9.32 27.32 1.75
N ASP A 391 -9.64 28.00 2.86
CA ASP A 391 -8.85 29.13 3.38
C ASP A 391 -7.45 28.67 3.84
N TRP A 392 -7.33 27.53 4.52
CA TRP A 392 -6.01 26.98 4.92
C TRP A 392 -5.14 26.59 3.74
N LEU A 393 -5.77 26.25 2.61
CA LEU A 393 -5.10 25.89 1.37
C LEU A 393 -4.94 27.08 0.41
N HIS A 394 -5.37 28.27 0.82
CA HIS A 394 -5.21 29.48 0.02
C HIS A 394 -3.72 29.78 -0.17
N GLY A 395 -3.31 30.04 -1.41
CA GLY A 395 -1.89 30.21 -1.76
C GLY A 395 -1.09 28.91 -1.91
N LEU A 396 -1.69 27.73 -1.68
CA LEU A 396 -1.03 26.42 -1.80
C LEU A 396 -1.71 25.54 -2.87
N PRO A 397 -1.71 25.95 -4.15
CA PRO A 397 -2.46 25.25 -5.20
C PRO A 397 -2.01 23.80 -5.39
N ALA A 398 -0.72 23.52 -5.24
CA ALA A 398 -0.18 22.18 -5.39
C ALA A 398 -0.55 21.24 -4.24
N MET A 399 -0.57 21.73 -2.99
CA MET A 399 -1.03 20.94 -1.84
C MET A 399 -2.52 20.64 -1.95
N ARG A 400 -3.33 21.64 -2.33
CA ARG A 400 -4.75 21.46 -2.60
C ARG A 400 -4.99 20.44 -3.71
N ALA A 401 -4.24 20.52 -4.81
CA ALA A 401 -4.32 19.57 -5.90
C ALA A 401 -3.95 18.15 -5.46
N GLY A 402 -2.88 17.98 -4.68
CA GLY A 402 -2.47 16.70 -4.10
C GLY A 402 -3.56 16.08 -3.22
N LEU A 403 -4.19 16.87 -2.33
CA LEU A 403 -5.30 16.39 -1.50
C LEU A 403 -6.53 15.97 -2.32
N LEU A 404 -6.92 16.76 -3.33
CA LEU A 404 -8.05 16.44 -4.20
C LEU A 404 -7.77 15.21 -5.07
N GLY A 405 -6.54 15.07 -5.57
CA GLY A 405 -6.10 13.86 -6.28
C GLY A 405 -6.10 12.64 -5.38
N ALA A 406 -5.55 12.73 -4.18
CA ALA A 406 -5.57 11.64 -3.20
C ALA A 406 -7.01 11.26 -2.81
N LEU A 407 -7.92 12.23 -2.65
CA LEU A 407 -9.35 11.96 -2.46
C LEU A 407 -9.97 11.21 -3.64
N ALA A 408 -9.65 11.61 -4.87
CA ALA A 408 -10.12 10.91 -6.07
C ALA A 408 -9.60 9.47 -6.14
N ALA A 409 -8.32 9.24 -5.80
CA ALA A 409 -7.75 7.90 -5.70
C ALA A 409 -8.46 7.05 -4.63
N THR A 410 -8.72 7.60 -3.44
CA THR A 410 -9.44 6.91 -2.37
C THR A 410 -10.86 6.54 -2.78
N VAL A 411 -11.60 7.46 -3.41
CA VAL A 411 -12.98 7.23 -3.85
C VAL A 411 -13.06 6.21 -4.98
N VAL A 412 -12.18 6.29 -5.97
CA VAL A 412 -12.19 5.31 -7.07
C VAL A 412 -11.65 3.96 -6.60
N GLY A 413 -10.61 3.95 -5.76
CA GLY A 413 -10.03 2.74 -5.20
C GLY A 413 -11.02 1.97 -4.32
N SER A 414 -11.86 2.65 -3.55
CA SER A 414 -12.91 1.98 -2.75
C SER A 414 -13.97 1.29 -3.59
N VAL A 415 -14.14 1.68 -4.86
CA VAL A 415 -15.08 1.04 -5.79
C VAL A 415 -14.38 -0.03 -6.64
N ALA A 416 -13.13 0.21 -7.03
CA ALA A 416 -12.37 -0.66 -7.93
C ALA A 416 -11.77 -1.90 -7.22
N ASN A 417 -11.52 -1.79 -5.90
CA ASN A 417 -10.93 -2.86 -5.11
C ASN A 417 -11.98 -3.75 -4.42
N ASP A 418 -11.61 -5.01 -4.23
CA ASP A 418 -12.42 -6.03 -3.55
C ASP A 418 -12.62 -5.74 -2.05
N SER A 419 -11.74 -4.92 -1.45
CA SER A 419 -11.82 -4.45 -0.06
C SER A 419 -12.25 -2.98 0.04
N GLY A 420 -13.34 -2.63 -0.63
CA GLY A 420 -13.77 -1.24 -0.83
C GLY A 420 -13.90 -0.38 0.43
N LEU A 421 -14.58 -0.88 1.46
CA LEU A 421 -14.77 -0.13 2.73
C LEU A 421 -13.44 0.09 3.46
N LEU A 422 -12.60 -0.95 3.57
CA LEU A 422 -11.29 -0.86 4.19
C LEU A 422 -10.39 0.15 3.45
N PHE A 423 -10.44 0.15 2.12
CA PHE A 423 -9.72 1.12 1.30
C PHE A 423 -10.16 2.56 1.61
N ALA A 424 -11.47 2.78 1.72
CA ALA A 424 -12.02 4.09 2.08
C ALA A 424 -11.60 4.53 3.48
N GLU A 425 -11.61 3.64 4.47
CA GLU A 425 -11.19 3.91 5.85
C GLU A 425 -9.72 4.31 5.94
N VAL A 426 -8.83 3.51 5.35
CA VAL A 426 -7.39 3.77 5.38
C VAL A 426 -7.06 5.05 4.60
N GLY A 427 -7.62 5.21 3.41
CA GLY A 427 -7.43 6.42 2.60
C GLY A 427 -7.95 7.68 3.30
N ALA A 428 -9.12 7.62 3.94
CA ALA A 428 -9.68 8.73 4.70
C ALA A 428 -8.82 9.06 5.95
N ALA A 429 -8.29 8.06 6.65
CA ALA A 429 -7.42 8.27 7.80
C ALA A 429 -6.13 9.02 7.40
N TYR A 430 -5.50 8.64 6.29
CA TYR A 430 -4.32 9.35 5.80
C TYR A 430 -4.66 10.75 5.24
N LEU A 431 -5.80 10.92 4.57
CA LEU A 431 -6.27 12.25 4.17
C LEU A 431 -6.51 13.17 5.37
N LEU A 432 -7.04 12.63 6.47
CA LEU A 432 -7.21 13.35 7.73
C LEU A 432 -5.86 13.77 8.31
N VAL A 433 -4.85 12.89 8.29
CA VAL A 433 -3.48 13.23 8.71
C VAL A 433 -2.91 14.40 7.90
N PHE A 434 -3.00 14.34 6.56
CA PHE A 434 -2.50 15.43 5.72
C PHE A 434 -3.29 16.73 5.93
N THR A 435 -4.61 16.64 6.14
CA THR A 435 -5.45 17.81 6.43
C THR A 435 -5.12 18.42 7.80
N GLY A 436 -4.87 17.59 8.81
CA GLY A 436 -4.39 18.03 10.13
C GLY A 436 -3.03 18.72 10.03
N TYR A 437 -2.14 18.22 9.18
CA TYR A 437 -0.85 18.85 8.91
C TYR A 437 -1.02 20.22 8.24
N VAL A 438 -1.93 20.34 7.26
CA VAL A 438 -2.29 21.64 6.64
C VAL A 438 -2.80 22.63 7.69
N TRP A 439 -3.70 22.20 8.58
CA TRP A 439 -4.16 23.03 9.69
C TRP A 439 -3.01 23.51 10.58
N ALA A 440 -2.05 22.62 10.89
CA ALA A 440 -0.90 22.93 11.73
C ALA A 440 0.00 24.00 11.08
N GLU A 441 0.19 23.96 9.76
CA GLU A 441 0.96 24.94 9.00
C GLU A 441 0.25 26.29 8.79
N ALA A 442 -1.08 26.29 8.60
CA ALA A 442 -1.83 27.50 8.24
C ALA A 442 -1.67 28.68 9.22
N GLY A 443 -1.40 28.42 10.51
CA GLY A 443 -1.23 29.48 11.53
C GLY A 443 0.17 30.07 11.64
N HIS A 444 1.16 29.61 10.85
CA HIS A 444 2.45 30.32 10.74
C HIS A 444 2.39 31.46 9.72
N SER A 445 1.32 31.55 8.92
CA SER A 445 1.14 32.60 7.90
C SER A 445 0.36 33.82 8.39
N ALA A 446 -0.02 33.87 9.67
CA ALA A 446 -0.72 35.00 10.27
C ALA A 446 0.17 35.70 11.29
N VAL A 447 1.18 36.45 10.82
CA VAL A 447 1.80 37.54 11.58
C VAL A 447 1.24 38.86 11.01
N PRO A 448 0.78 39.81 11.85
CA PRO A 448 -0.11 40.89 11.44
C PRO A 448 0.60 41.92 10.56
N ALA A 449 -0.14 42.49 9.61
CA ALA A 449 0.23 43.76 8.98
C ALA A 449 0.55 44.77 10.09
N ALA A 450 1.82 45.18 10.16
CA ALA A 450 2.28 46.20 11.08
C ALA A 450 1.44 47.46 10.88
N GLN A 451 0.94 47.96 12.01
CA GLN A 451 0.39 49.29 12.17
C GLN A 451 1.37 50.31 11.54
N SER A 452 0.94 51.01 10.51
CA SER A 452 1.47 52.34 10.20
C SER A 452 0.52 53.35 10.82
N SER A 453 0.84 53.72 12.07
CA SER A 453 0.44 54.95 12.76
C SER A 453 0.81 56.16 11.89
N GLU A 454 -0.17 56.99 11.54
CA GLU A 454 -0.44 58.33 12.14
C GLU A 454 0.28 59.47 11.38
N PRO A 455 -0.12 60.74 11.54
CA PRO A 455 -1.29 61.28 12.26
C PRO A 455 -2.34 61.97 11.37
#